data_AF-A0A1H7E3R4-F1
#
_entry.id   AF-A0A1H7E3R4-F1
#
_cell.length_a   1.000
_cell.length_b   1.000
_cell.length_c   1.000
_cell.angle_alpha   90.00
_cell.angle_beta   90.00
_cell.angle_gamma   90.00
#
_symmetry.space_group_name_H-M   'P 1'
#
loop_
_entity.id
_entity.type
_entity.pdbx_description
1 polymer ?
#
loop_
_entity_poly.entity_id
_entity_poly.type
_entity_poly.pdbx_seq_one_letter_code
_entity_poly.pdbx_strand_id
1 'polypeptide(L)'
;MAENLDSVKQVIADLKTWSDQNREAGRESVSQKFDALVPPLEWAVQRIVDLEALTSALPPDLGNIHDLPQELRDELSIAKTDELEDQIVTVINAYGGEASLDQILVGLYRKFKVTQKRRFVQNKLYRMSMVWSVEGRKGVYTTDEKKMSREDSKDEVINSGGADSKTHSWDDEIPF
;
A
#
# COMPACT_ATOMS: atom_id res chain seq x y z
N MET A 1 15.66 7.47 0.96
CA MET A 1 15.27 7.75 -0.44
C MET A 1 14.82 9.19 -0.64
N ALA A 2 14.13 9.82 0.32
CA ALA A 2 13.86 11.27 0.31
C ALA A 2 15.12 12.12 0.04
N GLU A 3 16.24 11.79 0.69
CA GLU A 3 17.54 12.46 0.48
C GLU A 3 18.06 12.38 -0.97
N ASN A 4 17.76 11.28 -1.68
CA ASN A 4 18.15 11.12 -3.08
C ASN A 4 17.24 11.95 -4.00
N LEU A 5 15.95 12.06 -3.69
CA LEU A 5 15.00 12.87 -4.45
C LEU A 5 15.34 14.35 -4.33
N ASP A 6 15.65 14.81 -3.13
CA ASP A 6 16.06 16.20 -2.86
C ASP A 6 17.39 16.52 -3.56
N SER A 7 18.33 15.58 -3.55
CA SER A 7 19.58 15.70 -4.32
C SER A 7 19.35 15.85 -5.83
N VAL A 8 18.41 15.09 -6.41
CA VAL A 8 18.08 15.18 -7.84
C VAL A 8 17.35 16.49 -8.16
N LYS A 9 16.44 16.95 -7.29
CA LYS A 9 15.78 18.26 -7.43
C LYS A 9 16.80 19.40 -7.39
N GLN A 10 17.80 19.32 -6.50
CA GLN A 10 18.88 20.30 -6.44
C GLN A 10 19.71 20.31 -7.73
N VAL A 11 20.06 19.13 -8.26
CA VAL A 11 20.78 19.02 -9.54
C VAL A 11 19.98 19.63 -10.70
N ILE A 12 18.65 19.45 -10.74
CA ILE A 12 17.79 20.10 -11.74
C ILE A 12 17.85 21.63 -11.62
N ALA A 13 17.81 22.16 -10.40
CA ALA A 13 17.90 23.60 -10.16
C ALA A 13 19.27 24.17 -10.58
N ASP A 14 20.35 23.45 -10.28
CA ASP A 14 21.71 23.82 -10.67
C ASP A 14 21.87 23.79 -12.20
N LEU A 15 21.31 22.77 -12.87
CA LEU A 15 21.32 22.66 -14.34
C LEU A 15 20.57 23.81 -15.02
N LYS A 16 19.43 24.24 -14.47
CA LYS A 16 18.69 25.42 -14.96
C LYS A 16 19.53 26.69 -14.81
N THR A 17 20.12 26.88 -13.62
CA THR A 17 21.01 28.00 -13.33
C THR A 17 22.21 28.05 -14.29
N TRP A 18 22.83 26.90 -14.55
CA TRP A 18 23.94 26.80 -15.50
C TRP A 18 23.49 27.01 -16.94
N SER A 19 22.29 26.57 -17.32
CA SER A 19 21.76 26.84 -18.66
C SER A 19 21.61 28.35 -18.89
N ASP A 20 21.01 29.07 -17.95
CA ASP A 20 20.80 30.50 -18.03
C ASP A 20 22.13 31.27 -18.05
N GLN A 21 23.09 30.91 -17.19
CA GLN A 21 24.43 31.49 -17.19
C GLN A 21 25.17 31.26 -18.53
N ASN A 22 25.01 30.09 -19.15
CA ASN A 22 25.63 29.82 -20.44
C ASN A 22 24.92 30.54 -21.59
N ARG A 23 23.61 30.77 -21.49
CA ARG A 23 22.84 31.59 -22.44
C ARG A 23 23.30 33.05 -22.38
N GLU A 24 23.47 33.61 -21.18
CA GLU A 24 24.00 34.97 -20.97
C GLU A 24 25.45 35.11 -21.45
N ALA A 25 26.26 34.07 -21.29
CA ALA A 25 27.65 34.04 -21.76
C ALA A 25 27.79 33.78 -23.29
N GLY A 26 26.68 33.68 -24.03
CA GLY A 26 26.68 33.41 -25.48
C GLY A 26 27.09 31.98 -25.87
N ARG A 27 27.10 31.05 -24.92
CA ARG A 27 27.45 29.63 -25.11
C ARG A 27 26.21 28.79 -25.38
N GLU A 28 25.56 29.10 -26.49
CA GLU A 28 24.27 28.52 -26.90
C GLU A 28 24.29 26.98 -26.94
N SER A 29 25.37 26.38 -27.46
CA SER A 29 25.50 24.91 -27.57
C SER A 29 25.63 24.19 -26.23
N VAL A 30 26.01 24.90 -25.16
CA VAL A 30 26.13 24.36 -23.81
C VAL A 30 24.80 24.53 -23.07
N SER A 31 24.15 25.69 -23.20
CA SER A 31 22.79 25.91 -22.67
C SER A 31 21.80 24.90 -23.25
N GLN A 32 21.82 24.66 -24.56
CA GLN A 32 20.95 23.67 -25.21
C GLN A 32 21.13 22.25 -24.67
N LYS A 33 22.35 21.88 -24.26
CA LYS A 33 22.61 20.56 -23.67
C LYS A 33 21.99 20.43 -22.28
N PHE A 34 22.06 21.48 -21.47
CA PHE A 34 21.44 21.49 -20.15
C PHE A 34 19.91 21.53 -20.27
N ASP A 35 19.37 22.36 -21.16
CA ASP A 35 17.93 22.41 -21.45
C ASP A 35 17.38 21.06 -21.93
N ALA A 36 18.16 20.29 -22.69
CA ALA A 36 17.76 18.95 -23.13
C ALA A 36 17.74 17.90 -22.00
N LEU A 37 18.51 18.09 -20.94
CA LEU A 37 18.64 17.14 -19.83
C LEU A 37 17.60 17.37 -18.72
N VAL A 38 17.08 18.59 -18.57
CA VAL A 38 16.11 18.94 -17.53
C VAL A 38 14.78 18.16 -17.66
N PRO A 39 14.11 18.13 -18.83
CA PRO A 39 12.81 17.45 -18.98
C PRO A 39 12.81 15.95 -18.61
N PRO A 40 13.78 15.12 -19.05
CA PRO A 40 13.80 13.71 -18.66
C PRO A 40 14.07 13.50 -17.17
N LEU A 41 14.85 14.37 -16.52
CA LEU A 41 15.09 14.32 -15.08
C LEU A 41 13.84 14.70 -14.28
N GLU A 42 13.13 15.76 -14.68
CA GLU A 42 11.85 16.15 -14.08
C GLU A 42 10.80 15.03 -14.21
N TRP A 43 10.71 14.42 -15.39
CA TRP A 43 9.84 13.26 -15.61
C TRP A 43 10.19 12.10 -14.68
N ALA A 44 11.48 11.80 -14.50
CA ALA A 44 11.92 10.73 -13.62
C ALA A 44 11.58 11.01 -12.14
N VAL A 45 11.78 12.25 -11.68
CA VAL A 45 11.39 12.68 -10.33
C VAL A 45 9.88 12.51 -10.13
N GLN A 46 9.07 13.01 -11.07
CA GLN A 46 7.62 12.88 -10.99
C GLN A 46 7.18 11.42 -10.96
N ARG A 47 7.80 10.58 -11.80
CA ARG A 47 7.49 9.15 -11.85
C ARG A 47 7.82 8.43 -10.55
N ILE A 48 8.92 8.79 -9.90
CA ILE A 48 9.28 8.23 -8.59
C ILE A 48 8.29 8.68 -7.52
N VAL A 49 7.92 9.96 -7.51
CA VAL A 49 6.91 10.50 -6.58
C VAL A 49 5.57 9.78 -6.74
N ASP A 50 5.09 9.59 -7.97
CA ASP A 50 3.84 8.89 -8.23
C ASP A 50 3.89 7.43 -7.76
N LEU A 51 5.02 6.74 -7.97
CA LEU A 51 5.22 5.37 -7.51
C LEU A 51 5.29 5.29 -5.98
N GLU A 52 5.90 6.26 -5.32
CA GLU A 52 5.90 6.38 -3.85
C GLU A 52 4.50 6.64 -3.32
N ALA A 53 3.72 7.53 -3.93
CA ALA A 53 2.34 7.78 -3.54
C ALA A 53 1.45 6.52 -3.64
N LEU A 54 1.66 5.68 -4.66
CA LEU A 54 0.95 4.41 -4.82
C LEU A 54 1.39 3.31 -3.83
N THR A 55 2.58 3.46 -3.23
CA THR A 55 3.18 2.44 -2.37
C THR A 55 3.22 2.84 -0.89
N SER A 56 3.05 4.13 -0.60
CA SER A 56 2.98 4.72 0.73
C SER A 56 1.75 4.25 1.50
N ALA A 57 1.92 4.08 2.81
CA ALA A 57 0.94 3.50 3.71
C ALA A 57 -0.17 4.45 4.17
N LEU A 58 -0.46 5.46 3.36
CA LEU A 58 -1.28 6.57 3.77
C LEU A 58 -2.71 6.44 3.22
N PRO A 59 -3.72 6.89 3.99
CA PRO A 59 -5.08 6.98 3.51
C PRO A 59 -5.12 7.83 2.22
N PRO A 60 -5.90 7.42 1.20
CA PRO A 60 -6.01 8.15 -0.07
C PRO A 60 -6.52 9.59 0.07
N ASP A 61 -7.02 9.98 1.25
CA ASP A 61 -7.56 11.31 1.58
C ASP A 61 -6.49 12.32 2.03
N LEU A 62 -5.31 11.86 2.48
CA LEU A 62 -4.26 12.75 3.05
C LEU A 62 -3.20 13.22 2.05
N GLY A 63 -3.18 12.69 0.83
CA GLY A 63 -2.20 13.09 -0.18
C GLY A 63 -0.74 12.88 0.26
N ASN A 64 0.20 13.54 -0.44
CA ASN A 64 1.63 13.28 -0.30
C ASN A 64 2.25 14.02 0.91
N ILE A 65 2.43 13.30 2.02
CA ILE A 65 3.01 13.85 3.27
C ILE A 65 4.51 14.15 3.13
N HIS A 66 5.18 13.64 2.09
CA HIS A 66 6.62 13.84 1.89
C HIS A 66 6.98 15.22 1.33
N ASP A 67 6.00 15.97 0.81
CA ASP A 67 6.19 17.38 0.42
C ASP A 67 6.06 18.33 1.63
N LEU A 68 5.69 17.80 2.81
CA LEU A 68 5.58 18.60 4.02
C LEU A 68 6.93 18.78 4.73
N PRO A 69 7.18 20.00 5.27
CA PRO A 69 8.30 20.29 6.16
C PRO A 69 8.43 19.25 7.27
N GLN A 70 9.67 18.95 7.67
CA GLN A 70 9.97 17.97 8.72
C GLN A 70 9.19 18.25 10.01
N GLU A 71 9.01 19.52 10.36
CA GLU A 71 8.25 19.98 11.55
C GLU A 71 6.78 19.54 11.51
N LEU A 72 6.12 19.59 10.35
CA LEU A 72 4.72 19.16 10.21
C LEU A 72 4.60 17.63 10.14
N ARG A 73 5.62 16.92 9.64
CA ARG A 73 5.67 15.46 9.68
C ARG A 73 5.78 14.93 11.11
N ASP A 74 6.58 15.60 11.93
CA ASP A 74 6.76 15.23 13.33
C ASP A 74 5.48 15.53 14.16
N GLU A 75 4.69 16.54 13.79
CA GLU A 75 3.36 16.81 14.37
C GLU A 75 2.24 15.90 13.82
N LEU A 76 2.31 15.46 12.56
CA LEU A 76 1.33 14.53 11.95
C LEU A 76 1.46 13.09 12.49
N SER A 77 2.56 12.74 13.15
CA SER A 77 2.70 11.52 13.95
C SER A 77 1.66 11.41 15.09
N ILE A 78 0.86 12.46 15.34
CA ILE A 78 -0.07 12.58 16.44
C ILE A 78 -1.49 12.17 15.99
N ALA A 79 -1.68 10.88 15.70
CA ALA A 79 -3.01 10.27 15.74
C ALA A 79 -3.02 8.77 16.10
N LYS A 80 -2.05 8.27 16.87
CA LYS A 80 -2.15 7.00 17.63
C LYS A 80 -2.64 5.74 16.88
N THR A 81 -2.61 5.68 15.55
CA THR A 81 -2.62 4.40 14.85
C THR A 81 -1.24 3.77 15.05
N ASP A 82 -1.23 2.50 15.44
CA ASP A 82 0.01 1.74 15.53
C ASP A 82 0.60 1.67 14.12
N GLU A 83 1.85 2.11 13.93
CA GLU A 83 2.52 2.14 12.62
C GLU A 83 2.38 0.80 11.87
N LEU A 84 2.35 -0.32 12.60
CA LEU A 84 2.15 -1.65 12.03
C LEU A 84 0.73 -1.87 11.51
N GLU A 85 -0.29 -1.28 12.12
CA GLU A 85 -1.68 -1.34 11.66
C GLU A 85 -1.84 -0.69 10.30
N ASP A 86 -1.26 0.51 10.14
CA ASP A 86 -1.29 1.25 8.88
C ASP A 86 -0.54 0.49 7.78
N GLN A 87 0.61 -0.11 8.12
CA GLN A 87 1.35 -0.98 7.22
C GLN A 87 0.53 -2.20 6.78
N ILE A 88 -0.19 -2.85 7.71
CA ILE A 88 -1.05 -4.00 7.41
C ILE A 88 -2.19 -3.62 6.47
N VAL A 89 -2.92 -2.54 6.75
CA VAL A 89 -4.02 -2.03 5.91
C VAL A 89 -3.52 -1.73 4.50
N THR A 90 -2.35 -1.11 4.40
CA THR A 90 -1.70 -0.79 3.12
C THR A 90 -1.36 -2.01 2.30
N VAL A 91 -0.87 -3.06 2.96
CA VAL A 91 -0.57 -4.32 2.28
C VAL A 91 -1.87 -4.94 1.76
N ILE A 92 -2.93 -4.99 2.56
CA ILE A 92 -4.23 -5.55 2.14
C ILE A 92 -4.80 -4.76 0.95
N ASN A 93 -4.77 -3.44 1.00
CA ASN A 93 -5.24 -2.58 -0.09
C ASN A 93 -4.43 -2.77 -1.38
N ALA A 94 -3.11 -2.93 -1.27
CA ALA A 94 -2.24 -3.19 -2.42
C ALA A 94 -2.50 -4.54 -3.11
N TYR A 95 -3.09 -5.50 -2.40
CA TYR A 95 -3.53 -6.78 -2.96
C TYR A 95 -4.96 -6.76 -3.50
N GLY A 96 -5.60 -5.58 -3.58
CA GLY A 96 -6.97 -5.43 -4.10
C GLY A 96 -8.05 -5.47 -3.02
N GLY A 97 -7.71 -5.14 -1.77
CA GLY A 97 -8.64 -5.06 -0.65
C GLY A 97 -8.88 -6.40 0.06
N GLU A 98 -8.23 -7.47 -0.38
CA GLU A 98 -8.21 -8.77 0.28
C GLU A 98 -6.79 -9.36 0.25
N ALA A 99 -6.31 -9.86 1.38
CA ALA A 99 -5.03 -10.54 1.44
C ALA A 99 -5.03 -11.69 2.45
N SER A 100 -4.32 -12.76 2.13
CA SER A 100 -4.04 -13.83 3.09
C SER A 100 -2.96 -13.44 4.09
N LEU A 101 -2.92 -14.11 5.25
CA LEU A 101 -1.88 -13.86 6.26
C LEU A 101 -0.45 -13.99 5.71
N ASP A 102 -0.23 -14.94 4.82
CA ASP A 102 1.06 -15.13 4.14
C ASP A 102 1.40 -13.98 3.20
N GLN A 103 0.41 -13.49 2.44
CA GLN A 103 0.55 -12.30 1.61
C GLN A 103 0.82 -11.04 2.45
N ILE A 104 0.18 -10.93 3.62
CA ILE A 104 0.42 -9.82 4.56
C ILE A 104 1.85 -9.87 5.08
N LEU A 105 2.34 -11.02 5.55
CA LEU A 105 3.72 -11.19 6.03
C LEU A 105 4.75 -10.86 4.94
N VAL A 106 4.55 -11.37 3.73
CA VAL A 106 5.44 -11.10 2.59
C VAL A 106 5.37 -9.63 2.17
N GLY A 107 4.17 -9.04 2.17
CA GLY A 107 3.95 -7.64 1.85
C GLY A 107 4.60 -6.69 2.85
N LEU A 108 4.50 -6.99 4.15
CA LEU A 108 5.18 -6.23 5.22
C LEU A 108 6.70 -6.21 5.01
N TYR A 109 7.29 -7.37 4.72
CA TYR A 109 8.74 -7.44 4.46
C TYR A 109 9.14 -6.77 3.14
N ARG A 110 8.36 -6.96 2.06
CA ARG A 110 8.70 -6.40 0.74
C ARG A 110 8.58 -4.87 0.71
N LYS A 111 7.55 -4.31 1.35
CA LYS A 111 7.27 -2.87 1.35
C LYS A 111 7.97 -2.11 2.47
N PHE A 112 7.95 -2.63 3.69
CA PHE A 112 8.42 -1.90 4.88
C PHE A 112 9.70 -2.47 5.49
N LYS A 113 10.23 -3.58 4.95
CA LYS A 113 11.37 -4.33 5.53
C LYS A 113 11.12 -4.77 6.97
N VAL A 114 9.85 -4.88 7.36
CA VAL A 114 9.43 -5.31 8.68
C VAL A 114 9.26 -6.83 8.69
N THR A 115 9.94 -7.49 9.63
CA THR A 115 9.78 -8.94 9.85
C THR A 115 9.03 -9.16 11.14
N GLN A 116 7.84 -9.76 11.05
CA GLN A 116 7.04 -10.11 12.22
C GLN A 116 6.68 -11.60 12.23
N LYS A 117 6.48 -12.16 13.43
CA LYS A 117 6.06 -13.54 13.58
C LYS A 117 4.60 -13.69 13.14
N ARG A 118 4.26 -14.79 12.46
CA ARG A 118 2.88 -15.11 12.03
C ARG A 118 1.84 -14.92 13.14
N ARG A 119 2.12 -15.48 14.32
CA ARG A 119 1.22 -15.39 15.50
C ARG A 119 1.04 -13.95 15.99
N PHE A 120 2.07 -13.12 15.87
CA PHE A 120 2.00 -11.71 16.26
C PHE A 120 1.09 -10.92 15.32
N VAL A 121 1.27 -11.08 14.00
CA VAL A 121 0.43 -10.44 12.98
C VAL A 121 -1.02 -10.92 13.08
N GLN A 122 -1.24 -12.21 13.32
CA GLN A 122 -2.60 -12.75 13.50
C GLN A 122 -3.31 -12.16 14.73
N ASN A 123 -2.62 -12.09 15.88
CA ASN A 123 -3.17 -11.46 17.08
C ASN A 123 -3.42 -9.96 16.87
N LYS A 124 -2.59 -9.30 16.06
CA LYS A 124 -2.73 -7.89 15.71
C LYS A 124 -3.97 -7.68 14.85
N LEU A 125 -4.10 -8.42 13.75
CA LEU A 125 -5.26 -8.42 12.85
C LEU A 125 -6.58 -8.64 13.60
N TYR A 126 -6.61 -9.55 14.57
CA TYR A 126 -7.81 -9.80 15.37
C TYR A 126 -8.24 -8.61 16.26
N ARG A 127 -7.29 -7.74 16.64
CA ARG A 127 -7.54 -6.58 17.50
C ARG A 127 -7.78 -5.28 16.72
N MET A 128 -7.57 -5.30 15.41
CA MET A 128 -7.77 -4.15 14.54
C MET A 128 -9.27 -3.96 14.25
N SER A 129 -9.76 -2.74 14.38
CA SER A 129 -11.16 -2.40 14.05
C SER A 129 -11.39 -2.14 12.56
N MET A 130 -10.32 -2.00 11.76
CA MET A 130 -10.38 -1.64 10.33
C MET A 130 -10.10 -2.82 9.39
N VAL A 131 -9.91 -4.02 9.93
CA VAL A 131 -9.63 -5.23 9.16
C VAL A 131 -10.49 -6.37 9.66
N TRP A 132 -11.21 -7.01 8.74
CA TRP A 132 -12.13 -8.10 9.03
C TRP A 132 -11.64 -9.40 8.41
N SER A 133 -11.91 -10.53 9.06
CA SER A 133 -11.71 -11.84 8.44
C SER A 133 -12.86 -12.11 7.47
N VAL A 134 -12.55 -12.63 6.28
CA VAL A 134 -13.59 -13.00 5.32
C VAL A 134 -14.27 -14.30 5.76
N GLU A 135 -15.58 -14.28 5.92
CA GLU A 135 -16.37 -15.45 6.30
C GLU A 135 -16.23 -16.56 5.24
N GLY A 136 -16.07 -17.81 5.66
CA GLY A 136 -15.81 -18.95 4.76
C GLY A 136 -14.36 -19.10 4.27
N ARG A 137 -13.48 -18.08 4.40
CA ARG A 137 -12.06 -18.14 3.96
C ARG A 137 -11.07 -17.97 5.11
N LYS A 138 -10.62 -19.09 5.68
CA LYS A 138 -9.67 -19.12 6.80
C LYS A 138 -8.35 -18.43 6.45
N GLY A 139 -8.00 -17.38 7.20
CA GLY A 139 -6.72 -16.67 7.08
C GLY A 139 -6.68 -15.64 5.96
N VAL A 140 -7.84 -15.24 5.42
CA VAL A 140 -8.00 -14.13 4.47
C VAL A 140 -8.64 -12.94 5.17
N TYR A 141 -8.10 -11.75 4.93
CA TYR A 141 -8.47 -10.52 5.60
C TYR A 141 -8.82 -9.44 4.58
N THR A 142 -9.79 -8.58 4.92
CA THR A 142 -10.26 -7.48 4.07
C THR A 142 -10.38 -6.17 4.84
N THR A 143 -10.22 -5.07 4.12
CA THR A 143 -10.42 -3.69 4.61
C THR A 143 -11.80 -3.14 4.22
N ASP A 144 -12.65 -3.93 3.56
CA ASP A 144 -14.02 -3.56 3.20
C ASP A 144 -15.03 -4.24 4.14
N GLU A 145 -15.64 -3.45 5.02
CA GLU A 145 -16.66 -3.91 5.98
C GLU A 145 -17.84 -4.62 5.27
N LYS A 146 -18.19 -4.20 4.04
CA LYS A 146 -19.30 -4.81 3.29
C LYS A 146 -19.02 -6.23 2.84
N LYS A 147 -17.76 -6.65 2.76
CA LYS A 147 -17.36 -8.01 2.37
C LYS A 147 -17.34 -8.98 3.54
N MET A 148 -17.57 -8.49 4.77
CA MET A 148 -17.64 -9.33 5.97
C MET A 148 -18.79 -10.36 5.91
N SER A 149 -19.86 -10.10 5.15
CA SER A 149 -21.05 -10.96 5.09
C SER A 149 -21.61 -11.17 3.68
N ARG A 150 -20.81 -10.98 2.62
CA ARG A 150 -21.30 -10.94 1.23
C ARG A 150 -20.84 -12.10 0.37
N GLU A 151 -21.06 -13.32 0.83
CA GLU A 151 -21.18 -14.48 -0.06
C GLU A 151 -22.28 -15.43 0.43
N ASP A 152 -23.51 -14.94 0.56
CA ASP A 152 -24.71 -15.80 0.60
C ASP A 152 -25.96 -15.01 0.20
N SER A 153 -26.36 -15.07 -1.08
CA SER A 153 -27.68 -14.77 -1.68
C SER A 153 -27.53 -14.62 -3.22
N LYS A 154 -27.45 -15.71 -3.99
CA LYS A 154 -28.54 -16.43 -4.71
C LYS A 154 -29.05 -15.78 -6.02
N ASP A 155 -28.96 -16.56 -7.11
CA ASP A 155 -30.01 -16.91 -8.13
C ASP A 155 -29.29 -17.31 -9.45
N GLU A 156 -29.57 -18.41 -10.17
CA GLU A 156 -30.82 -19.11 -10.42
C GLU A 156 -30.69 -20.64 -10.45
N VAL A 157 -31.81 -21.26 -10.11
CA VAL A 157 -32.19 -22.67 -10.21
C VAL A 157 -32.23 -23.14 -11.67
N ILE A 158 -31.51 -24.21 -12.00
CA ILE A 158 -32.02 -25.22 -12.95
C ILE A 158 -31.97 -26.59 -12.26
N ASN A 159 -33.19 -27.07 -12.01
CA ASN A 159 -33.52 -28.38 -11.49
C ASN A 159 -33.31 -29.45 -12.58
N SER A 160 -32.39 -30.39 -12.39
CA SER A 160 -32.51 -31.74 -12.97
C SER A 160 -31.56 -32.75 -12.33
N GLY A 161 -32.14 -33.87 -11.87
CA GLY A 161 -31.47 -35.17 -11.81
C GLY A 161 -30.88 -35.57 -10.47
N GLY A 162 -31.58 -36.47 -9.77
CA GLY A 162 -31.21 -36.96 -8.44
C GLY A 162 -30.01 -37.89 -8.38
N ALA A 163 -29.54 -38.13 -7.15
CA ALA A 163 -29.06 -39.43 -6.68
C ALA A 163 -28.85 -39.36 -5.15
N ASP A 164 -29.24 -40.45 -4.50
CA ASP A 164 -29.04 -40.80 -3.09
C ASP A 164 -27.68 -40.40 -2.49
N SER A 165 -27.69 -39.95 -1.23
CA SER A 165 -26.93 -40.66 -0.18
C SER A 165 -27.32 -40.21 1.23
N LYS A 166 -27.42 -41.22 2.09
CA LYS A 166 -27.75 -41.23 3.51
C LYS A 166 -26.60 -40.75 4.40
N THR A 167 -26.98 -40.34 5.62
CA THR A 167 -26.23 -40.35 6.91
C THR A 167 -25.07 -39.34 7.02
N HIS A 168 -24.87 -38.62 8.13
CA HIS A 168 -24.76 -39.12 9.50
C HIS A 168 -24.90 -37.93 10.49
N SER A 169 -25.72 -38.13 11.53
CA SER A 169 -25.97 -37.21 12.64
C SER A 169 -24.83 -37.34 13.67
N TRP A 170 -24.08 -36.27 13.91
CA TRP A 170 -23.03 -36.20 14.95
C TRP A 170 -23.55 -35.42 16.15
N ASP A 171 -24.57 -35.96 16.80
CA ASP A 171 -24.90 -35.66 18.20
C ASP A 171 -24.64 -36.97 18.94
N ASP A 172 -23.50 -37.08 19.61
CA ASP A 172 -23.28 -37.78 20.87
C ASP A 172 -21.77 -37.94 21.15
N GLU A 173 -21.40 -37.83 22.43
CA GLU A 173 -20.08 -38.12 23.03
C GLU A 173 -19.08 -36.95 23.19
N ILE A 174 -19.40 -36.02 24.11
CA ILE A 174 -18.38 -35.36 24.95
C ILE A 174 -18.39 -36.05 26.33
N PRO A 175 -17.37 -36.82 26.72
CA PRO A 175 -17.18 -37.23 28.10
C PRO A 175 -16.38 -36.16 28.88
N PHE A 176 -16.79 -35.98 30.13
CA PHE A 176 -16.25 -35.09 31.17
C PHE A 176 -14.74 -35.23 31.41
#